data_AF-A0A8S3EPD1-F1
#
_entry.id   AF-A0A8S3EPD1-F1
#
_cell.length_a   1.000
_cell.length_b   1.000
_cell.length_c   1.000
_cell.angle_alpha   90.00
_cell.angle_beta   90.00
_cell.angle_gamma   90.00
#
_symmetry.space_group_name_H-M   'P 1'
#
loop_
_entity.id
_entity.type
_entity.pdbx_description
1 polymer ?
#
loop_
_entity_poly.entity_id
_entity_poly.type
_entity_poly.pdbx_seq_one_letter_code
_entity_poly.pdbx_strand_id
1 'polypeptide(L)' 'MSSGSYDSSKDASSGNNSSYDYNRWNKPSEVIVFPTPIRPADSGIYALEQMGAAMRNSPNTVRTY' A
#
# COMPACT_ATOMS: atom_id res chain seq x y z
N MET A 1 -21.48 1.31 9.42
CA MET A 1 -20.06 1.61 9.70
C MET A 1 -19.24 1.08 8.52
N SER A 2 -18.47 1.93 7.82
CA SER A 2 -17.64 1.51 6.68
C SER A 2 -16.33 0.89 7.19
N SER A 3 -15.96 -0.30 6.72
CA SER A 3 -14.73 -1.00 7.12
C SER A 3 -13.54 -0.49 6.30
N GLY A 4 -12.92 0.60 6.72
CA GLY A 4 -11.64 1.05 6.15
C GLY A 4 -10.50 0.07 6.44
N SER A 5 -9.43 0.09 5.61
CA SER A 5 -8.21 -0.67 5.90
C SER A 5 -7.31 0.13 6.85
N TYR A 6 -6.55 -0.58 7.69
CA TYR A 6 -5.67 0.01 8.69
C TYR A 6 -4.30 -0.67 8.63
N ASP A 7 -3.23 0.13 8.75
CA ASP A 7 -1.85 -0.36 8.76
C ASP A 7 -1.50 -0.99 10.12
N SER A 8 -0.69 -2.05 10.10
CA SER A 8 -0.24 -2.78 11.28
C SER A 8 1.01 -2.13 11.90
N SER A 9 1.43 -2.58 13.09
CA SER A 9 2.75 -2.19 13.63
C SER A 9 3.86 -2.66 12.70
N LYS A 10 4.95 -1.90 12.65
CA LYS A 10 6.17 -2.33 11.99
C LYS A 10 6.92 -3.31 12.90
N ASP A 11 7.28 -4.47 12.35
CA ASP A 11 8.21 -5.38 12.99
C ASP A 11 9.65 -4.86 12.83
N ALA A 12 10.37 -4.82 13.93
CA ALA A 12 11.79 -4.52 14.01
C ALA A 12 12.48 -5.69 14.69
N SER A 13 12.66 -6.77 13.94
CA SER A 13 13.45 -7.94 14.31
C SER A 13 14.93 -7.68 14.10
N SER A 14 15.75 -7.86 15.14
CA SER A 14 17.21 -7.80 15.09
C SER A 14 17.80 -9.01 15.81
N GLY A 15 18.40 -9.92 15.05
CA GLY A 15 18.90 -11.20 15.58
C GLY A 15 17.76 -12.04 16.20
N ASN A 16 17.91 -12.40 17.48
CA ASN A 16 16.90 -13.18 18.23
C ASN A 16 15.88 -12.31 18.97
N ASN A 17 15.95 -10.98 18.88
CA ASN A 17 14.99 -10.09 19.49
C ASN A 17 14.02 -9.54 18.43
N SER A 18 12.72 -9.75 18.65
CA SER A 18 11.65 -9.03 17.95
C SER A 18 11.15 -7.88 18.81
N SER A 19 11.03 -6.71 18.21
CA SER A 19 10.38 -5.54 18.81
C SER A 19 9.39 -4.95 17.82
N TYR A 20 8.35 -4.29 18.31
CA TYR A 20 7.32 -3.69 17.47
C TYR A 20 7.33 -2.18 17.59
N ASP A 21 7.37 -1.49 16.45
CA ASP A 21 7.16 -0.05 16.35
C ASP A 21 5.69 0.23 16.03
N TYR A 22 4.98 0.80 17.00
CA TYR A 22 3.56 1.11 16.93
C TYR A 22 3.25 2.49 16.32
N ASN A 23 4.24 3.28 15.88
CA ASN A 23 4.00 4.60 15.30
C ASN A 23 3.11 4.56 14.04
N ARG A 24 3.14 3.45 13.31
CA ARG A 24 2.33 3.22 12.11
C ARG A 24 1.00 2.49 12.39
N TRP A 25 0.83 1.94 13.60
CA TRP A 25 -0.35 1.17 13.97
C TRP A 25 -1.63 2.00 13.84
N ASN A 26 -2.67 1.43 13.24
CA ASN A 26 -4.00 2.03 13.10
C ASN A 26 -4.01 3.34 12.30
N LYS A 27 -2.97 3.59 11.50
CA LYS A 27 -3.03 4.64 10.49
C LYS A 27 -3.98 4.18 9.39
N PRO A 28 -4.90 5.05 8.94
CA PRO A 28 -5.83 4.71 7.87
C PRO A 28 -5.04 4.42 6.59
N SER A 29 -5.40 3.33 5.92
CA SER A 29 -4.80 2.90 4.65
C SER A 29 -5.90 2.50 3.66
N GLU A 30 -5.53 2.49 2.39
CA GLU A 30 -6.42 2.07 1.30
C GLU A 30 -5.74 0.93 0.55
N VAL A 31 -6.44 -0.20 0.41
CA VAL A 31 -5.93 -1.36 -0.31
C VAL A 31 -6.47 -1.31 -1.73
N ILE A 32 -5.56 -1.14 -2.70
CA ILE A 32 -5.89 -1.12 -4.13
C ILE A 32 -5.54 -2.49 -4.71
N VAL A 33 -6.53 -3.17 -5.29
CA VAL A 33 -6.36 -4.49 -5.92
C VAL A 33 -6.42 -4.32 -7.43
N PHE A 34 -5.37 -4.74 -8.13
CA PHE A 34 -5.40 -4.76 -9.59
C PHE A 34 -6.33 -5.87 -10.09
N PRO A 35 -7.27 -5.57 -11.01
CA PRO A 35 -8.29 -6.53 -11.45
C PRO A 35 -7.72 -7.68 -12.30
N THR A 36 -6.53 -7.50 -12.88
CA THR A 36 -5.85 -8.53 -13.68
C THR A 36 -4.37 -8.60 -13.32
N PRO A 37 -3.74 -9.79 -13.36
CA PRO A 37 -2.31 -9.93 -13.22
C PRO A 37 -1.58 -9.09 -14.28
N ILE A 38 -0.64 -8.25 -13.85
CA ILE A 38 0.13 -7.40 -14.75
C ILE A 38 1.14 -8.29 -15.50
N ARG A 39 1.07 -8.32 -16.83
CA ARG A 39 1.97 -9.10 -17.70
C ARG A 39 2.46 -8.21 -18.84
N PRO A 40 3.77 -8.24 -19.20
CA PRO A 40 4.87 -9.01 -18.56
C PRO A 40 5.25 -8.48 -17.17
N ALA A 41 6.08 -9.21 -16.40
CA ALA A 41 6.46 -8.80 -15.04
C ALA A 41 7.02 -7.37 -14.97
N ASP A 42 7.76 -6.95 -16.01
CA ASP A 42 8.34 -5.60 -16.11
C ASP A 42 7.29 -4.49 -16.20
N SER A 43 6.08 -4.80 -16.68
CA SER A 43 4.97 -3.84 -16.71
C SER A 43 4.36 -3.57 -15.33
N GLY A 44 4.69 -4.39 -14.31
CA GLY A 44 4.30 -4.16 -12.92
C GLY A 44 4.93 -2.90 -12.33
N ILE A 45 6.21 -2.66 -12.61
CA ILE A 45 6.93 -1.46 -12.14
C ILE A 45 6.31 -0.21 -12.76
N TYR A 46 6.09 -0.23 -14.09
CA TYR A 46 5.46 0.89 -14.78
C TYR A 46 4.05 1.20 -14.26
N ALA A 47 3.23 0.18 -14.01
CA ALA A 47 1.89 0.37 -13.43
C ALA A 47 1.95 0.99 -12.03
N LEU A 48 2.89 0.55 -11.18
CA LEU A 48 3.11 1.13 -9.85
C LEU A 48 3.62 2.57 -9.92
N GLU A 49 4.51 2.89 -10.87
CA GLU A 49 5.02 4.25 -11.08
C GLU A 49 3.91 5.21 -11.52
N GLN A 50 3.08 4.78 -12.47
CA GLN A 50 1.93 5.55 -12.95
C GLN A 50 0.89 5.75 -11.84
N MET A 51 0.61 4.70 -11.05
CA MET A 51 -0.29 4.80 -9.90
C MET A 51 0.27 5.75 -8.83
N GLY A 52 1.57 5.64 -8.50
CA GLY A 52 2.23 6.53 -7.55
C GLY A 52 2.23 7.99 -8.01
N ALA A 53 2.41 8.24 -9.31
CA ALA A 53 2.27 9.57 -9.88
C ALA A 53 0.82 10.09 -9.79
N ALA A 54 -0.17 9.25 -10.12
CA ALA A 54 -1.58 9.60 -10.03
C ALA A 54 -2.02 9.89 -8.58
N MET A 55 -1.62 9.06 -7.61
CA MET A 55 -1.93 9.28 -6.18
C MET A 55 -1.37 10.60 -5.66
N ARG A 56 -0.16 11.00 -6.08
CA ARG A 56 0.44 12.29 -5.69
C ARG A 56 -0.31 13.49 -6.25
N ASN A 57 -0.79 13.40 -7.49
CA ASN A 57 -1.42 14.53 -8.19
C ASN A 57 -2.92 14.62 -7.91
N SER A 58 -3.60 13.48 -7.76
CA SER A 58 -5.03 13.39 -7.50
C SER A 58 -5.37 12.03 -6.88
N PRO A 59 -5.39 11.93 -5.54
CA PRO A 59 -5.75 10.69 -4.85
C PRO A 59 -7.13 10.15 -5.26
N ASN A 60 -8.07 11.03 -5.60
CA ASN A 60 -9.42 10.65 -6.02
C ASN A 60 -9.45 9.94 -7.38
N THR A 61 -8.51 10.28 -8.27
CA THR A 61 -8.40 9.66 -9.59
C THR A 61 -8.04 8.19 -9.50
N VAL A 62 -7.22 7.79 -8.51
CA VAL A 62 -6.83 6.39 -8.32
C VAL A 62 -7.96 5.53 -7.76
N ARG A 63 -8.89 6.10 -6.99
CA ARG A 63 -10.06 5.35 -6.45
C ARG A 63 -11.11 4.99 -7.50
N THR A 64 -11.07 5.63 -8.67
CA THR A 64 -12.04 5.43 -9.76
C THR A 64 -11.62 4.40 -10.80
N TYR A 65 -10.38 3.89 -10.74
CA TYR A 65 -9.84 2.88 -11.67
C TYR A 65 -9.64 1.54 -10.97
#